data_AF-A0A6S8XMW0-F1
#
_entry.id   AF-A0A6S8XMW0-F1
#
_cell.length_a   1.000
_cell.length_b   1.000
_cell.length_c   1.000
_cell.angle_alpha   90.00
_cell.angle_beta   90.00
_cell.angle_gamma   90.00
#
_symmetry.space_group_name_H-M   'P 1'
#
loop_
_entity.id
_entity.type
_entity.pdbx_description
1 polymer ?
#
loop_
_entity_poly.entity_id
_entity_poly.type
_entity_poly.pdbx_seq_one_letter_code
_entity_poly.pdbx_strand_id
1 'polypeptide(L)'
;MPTSETKEAEIAYKALMGVVDEYMAGCYKNWVGSMGALDSSTLQAKLDKPLMKRTNHTDTTEREFLAVSTFNVKGVFLQCNFDQDLLALFTEVQYWEKFHGEFSIPYHAHDLYNQKAKFNAMREHVMRIVDAYNKILCDLSAVERRLFSDHIRKLDKRINQGLQKLTWVSKGIIEHYVNDCCAHCAEIYAIVRRFKEGKQRISHQCRLASSMLLLQIDKNVTYAHDIFEATQAARRTEMKRRLQQSHEITQLELRAIFTNFCDGTSEVLREWREFVKEIDSQVEAALRQAVKRSLQALSRAINGDAMSEPQTLFCLKLVLENGRIDYKPTMISLTHLVNIVAKELISTIAVVPRLCDILSPETVKQSSVANDRSDCSALTKRHRSFYSTISNDEDMLKIVVQIMNGMSLAATELQRHLERLFVIVCDSIFRRSYWERYKTLWEMDKEAYIRRYAKANRSLKHYDDDVTKYRNQQTKIEHEDISHVVNFVQLDCALLKEQLISHCQQWRRNLLGLLNKNASQGLEYLHNLFADNTRTLCATPSDLNELSDKLRILLDFRSNSQVIETKILPIEEM
;
A
#
# COMPACT_ATOMS: atom_id res chain seq x y z
N MET A 1 -28.67 -92.18 37.30
CA MET A 1 -30.03 -92.13 36.71
C MET A 1 -30.41 -90.66 36.56
N PRO A 2 -30.81 -90.17 35.38
CA PRO A 2 -31.35 -88.81 35.25
C PRO A 2 -32.65 -88.68 36.07
N THR A 3 -32.77 -87.61 36.85
CA THR A 3 -33.96 -87.28 37.66
C THR A 3 -35.14 -86.88 36.76
N SER A 4 -36.39 -86.97 37.23
CA SER A 4 -37.57 -86.59 36.43
C SER A 4 -37.45 -85.18 35.87
N GLU A 5 -37.02 -84.25 36.72
CA GLU A 5 -36.77 -82.84 36.39
C GLU A 5 -35.76 -82.67 35.24
N THR A 6 -34.69 -83.47 35.18
CA THR A 6 -33.74 -83.41 34.04
C THR A 6 -34.37 -83.89 32.73
N LYS A 7 -35.29 -84.86 32.77
CA LYS A 7 -36.01 -85.32 31.57
C LYS A 7 -37.06 -84.30 31.11
N GLU A 8 -37.77 -83.69 32.05
CA GLU A 8 -38.74 -82.62 31.77
C GLU A 8 -38.03 -81.38 31.19
N ALA A 9 -36.89 -80.99 31.75
CA ALA A 9 -36.04 -79.93 31.19
C ALA A 9 -35.49 -80.28 29.80
N GLU A 10 -35.09 -81.53 29.56
CA GLU A 10 -34.63 -81.99 28.23
C GLU A 10 -35.77 -81.97 27.19
N ILE A 11 -36.99 -82.34 27.58
CA ILE A 11 -38.19 -82.24 26.73
C ILE A 11 -38.52 -80.78 26.42
N ALA A 12 -38.51 -79.89 27.41
CA ALA A 12 -38.75 -78.46 27.23
C ALA A 12 -37.67 -77.81 26.35
N TYR A 13 -36.40 -78.17 26.53
CA TYR A 13 -35.30 -77.73 25.67
C TYR A 13 -35.47 -78.21 24.23
N LYS A 14 -35.81 -79.48 24.01
CA LYS A 14 -36.09 -80.02 22.67
C LYS A 14 -37.28 -79.35 21.99
N ALA A 15 -38.34 -79.04 22.74
CA ALA A 15 -39.49 -78.29 22.22
C ALA A 15 -39.11 -76.85 21.82
N LEU A 16 -38.30 -76.16 22.64
CA LEU A 16 -37.80 -74.82 22.31
C LEU A 16 -36.89 -74.83 21.08
N MET A 17 -35.94 -75.78 21.01
CA MET A 17 -35.07 -75.94 19.84
C MET A 17 -35.88 -76.21 18.57
N GLY A 18 -36.91 -77.08 18.63
CA GLY A 18 -37.79 -77.32 17.49
C GLY A 18 -38.51 -76.06 16.98
N VAL A 19 -38.99 -75.19 17.89
CA VAL A 19 -39.59 -73.90 17.50
C VAL A 19 -38.56 -72.94 16.88
N VAL A 20 -37.31 -72.95 17.36
CA VAL A 20 -36.22 -72.17 16.77
C VAL A 20 -35.85 -72.70 15.38
N ASP A 21 -35.77 -74.01 15.19
CA ASP A 21 -35.49 -74.66 13.91
C ASP A 21 -36.60 -74.39 12.88
N GLU A 22 -37.88 -74.45 13.29
CA GLU A 22 -39.02 -74.06 12.46
C GLU A 22 -38.97 -72.58 12.07
N TYR A 23 -38.59 -71.69 12.99
CA TYR A 23 -38.41 -70.26 12.70
C TYR A 23 -37.27 -70.01 11.71
N MET A 24 -36.11 -70.65 11.90
CA MET A 24 -34.96 -70.56 10.98
C MET A 24 -35.33 -71.07 9.58
N ALA A 25 -36.01 -72.22 9.49
CA ALA A 25 -36.52 -72.77 8.23
C ALA A 25 -37.58 -71.86 7.58
N GLY A 26 -38.41 -71.17 8.37
CA GLY A 26 -39.35 -70.15 7.90
C GLY A 26 -38.66 -68.93 7.31
N CYS A 27 -37.67 -68.36 8.02
CA CYS A 27 -36.83 -67.27 7.53
C CYS A 27 -36.09 -67.64 6.24
N TYR A 28 -35.53 -68.85 6.17
CA TYR A 28 -34.88 -69.37 4.97
C TYR A 28 -35.85 -69.50 3.79
N LYS A 29 -37.05 -70.06 3.99
CA LYS A 29 -38.09 -70.14 2.95
C LYS A 29 -38.54 -68.76 2.46
N ASN A 30 -38.67 -67.78 3.35
CA ASN A 30 -39.01 -66.41 2.98
C ASN A 30 -37.89 -65.74 2.17
N TRP A 31 -36.62 -65.97 2.53
CA TRP A 31 -35.47 -65.49 1.77
C TRP A 31 -35.39 -66.12 0.38
N VAL A 32 -35.52 -67.45 0.29
CA VAL A 32 -35.60 -68.17 -0.99
C VAL A 32 -36.83 -67.75 -1.81
N GLY A 33 -37.96 -67.44 -1.18
CA GLY A 33 -39.14 -66.89 -1.86
C GLY A 33 -38.91 -65.47 -2.43
N SER A 34 -38.20 -64.62 -1.68
CA SER A 34 -37.76 -63.29 -2.14
C SER A 34 -36.81 -63.39 -3.35
N MET A 35 -35.88 -64.35 -3.33
CA MET A 35 -35.06 -64.69 -4.49
C MET A 35 -35.81 -65.43 -5.60
N GLY A 36 -36.91 -66.12 -5.29
CA GLY A 36 -37.76 -66.81 -6.28
C GLY A 36 -38.54 -65.85 -7.18
N ALA A 37 -38.70 -64.59 -6.76
CA ALA A 37 -39.14 -63.49 -7.62
C ALA A 37 -38.01 -62.92 -8.51
N LEU A 38 -36.77 -63.40 -8.34
CA LEU A 38 -35.57 -62.99 -9.05
C LEU A 38 -35.01 -64.16 -9.87
N ASP A 39 -35.71 -64.53 -10.95
CA ASP A 39 -35.23 -65.50 -11.95
C ASP A 39 -33.79 -65.18 -12.40
N SER A 40 -33.04 -66.21 -12.85
CA SER A 40 -31.69 -66.04 -13.40
C SER A 40 -31.61 -64.99 -14.53
N SER A 41 -32.71 -64.76 -15.25
CA SER A 41 -32.85 -63.70 -16.26
C SER A 41 -32.91 -62.29 -15.65
N THR A 42 -33.58 -62.12 -14.51
CA THR A 42 -33.73 -60.83 -13.82
C THR A 42 -32.47 -60.41 -13.10
N LEU A 43 -31.75 -61.35 -12.47
CA LEU A 43 -30.43 -61.10 -11.87
C LEU A 43 -29.41 -60.68 -12.95
N GLN A 44 -29.44 -61.33 -14.11
CA GLN A 44 -28.63 -60.95 -15.27
C GLN A 44 -29.01 -59.56 -15.78
N ALA A 45 -30.31 -59.26 -15.92
CA ALA A 45 -30.79 -57.94 -16.34
C ALA A 45 -30.40 -56.80 -15.37
N LYS A 46 -30.17 -57.09 -14.08
CA LYS A 46 -29.61 -56.12 -13.12
C LYS A 46 -28.12 -55.81 -13.38
N LEU A 47 -27.36 -56.76 -13.92
CA LEU A 47 -25.96 -56.57 -14.34
C LEU A 47 -25.85 -55.91 -15.72
N ASP A 48 -26.86 -56.05 -16.57
CA ASP A 48 -26.95 -55.39 -17.88
C ASP A 48 -27.29 -53.89 -17.80
N LYS A 49 -27.45 -53.35 -16.59
CA LYS A 49 -27.54 -51.90 -16.35
C LYS A 49 -26.21 -51.21 -16.70
N PRO A 50 -26.24 -49.96 -17.20
CA PRO A 50 -25.02 -49.20 -17.48
C PRO A 50 -24.23 -48.92 -16.20
N LEU A 51 -22.90 -48.82 -16.30
CA LEU A 51 -22.00 -48.66 -15.14
C LEU A 51 -22.27 -47.42 -14.28
N MET A 52 -22.70 -46.32 -14.93
CA MET A 52 -22.93 -45.04 -14.28
C MET A 52 -24.30 -44.47 -14.69
N LYS A 53 -24.87 -43.63 -13.83
CA LYS A 53 -26.04 -42.82 -14.13
C LYS A 53 -25.74 -41.35 -13.84
N ARG A 54 -26.42 -40.46 -14.56
CA ARG A 54 -26.43 -39.02 -14.29
C ARG A 54 -27.58 -38.73 -13.32
N THR A 55 -27.28 -38.16 -12.16
CA THR A 55 -28.29 -37.71 -11.20
C THR A 55 -28.38 -36.19 -11.18
N ASN A 56 -29.62 -35.69 -11.19
CA ASN A 56 -29.92 -34.31 -10.90
C ASN A 56 -30.05 -34.16 -9.38
N HIS A 57 -29.54 -33.06 -8.83
CA HIS A 57 -29.49 -32.80 -7.39
C HIS A 57 -30.87 -32.59 -6.71
N THR A 58 -31.98 -32.80 -7.43
CA THR A 58 -33.36 -32.58 -7.00
C THR A 58 -34.08 -33.82 -6.49
N ASP A 59 -33.65 -35.02 -6.90
CA ASP A 59 -34.50 -36.23 -6.81
C ASP A 59 -33.98 -37.27 -5.79
N THR A 60 -33.02 -36.91 -4.94
CA THR A 60 -32.44 -37.83 -3.95
C THR A 60 -33.07 -37.64 -2.58
N THR A 61 -33.76 -38.68 -2.09
CA THR A 61 -34.31 -38.74 -0.72
C THR A 61 -33.19 -38.69 0.33
N GLU A 62 -33.50 -38.14 1.50
CA GLU A 62 -32.56 -37.66 2.55
C GLU A 62 -31.62 -38.73 3.16
N ARG A 63 -31.64 -39.99 2.69
CA ARG A 63 -30.83 -41.09 3.25
C ARG A 63 -29.50 -41.35 2.54
N GLU A 64 -29.29 -40.89 1.30
CA GLU A 64 -27.95 -40.94 0.64
C GLU A 64 -27.06 -39.72 0.97
N PHE A 65 -27.46 -38.92 1.97
CA PHE A 65 -26.96 -37.56 2.23
C PHE A 65 -25.54 -37.46 2.84
N LEU A 66 -24.91 -38.57 3.22
CA LEU A 66 -23.67 -38.57 4.03
C LEU A 66 -22.35 -38.76 3.25
N ALA A 67 -22.39 -38.97 1.93
CA ALA A 67 -21.18 -39.11 1.11
C ALA A 67 -20.92 -37.95 0.13
N VAL A 68 -21.91 -37.07 -0.10
CA VAL A 68 -21.83 -35.96 -1.09
C VAL A 68 -22.01 -34.59 -0.41
N SER A 69 -22.08 -34.56 0.92
CA SER A 69 -22.27 -33.34 1.73
C SER A 69 -20.98 -32.54 1.89
N THR A 70 -20.62 -31.77 0.88
CA THR A 70 -19.73 -30.59 1.04
C THR A 70 -19.90 -29.49 0.00
N PHE A 71 -20.51 -29.76 -1.16
CA PHE A 71 -20.61 -28.79 -2.25
C PHE A 71 -22.05 -28.59 -2.71
N ASN A 72 -22.69 -27.54 -2.18
CA ASN A 72 -24.04 -27.11 -2.53
C ASN A 72 -24.06 -26.46 -3.93
N VAL A 73 -23.84 -27.25 -4.99
CA VAL A 73 -23.63 -26.77 -6.35
C VAL A 73 -24.63 -27.42 -7.30
N LYS A 74 -25.51 -26.62 -7.90
CA LYS A 74 -26.42 -27.10 -8.95
C LYS A 74 -25.61 -27.66 -10.13
N GLY A 75 -25.89 -28.90 -10.50
CA GLY A 75 -25.18 -29.62 -11.54
C GLY A 75 -25.74 -31.02 -11.76
N VAL A 76 -25.38 -31.60 -12.90
CA VAL A 76 -25.60 -33.02 -13.19
C VAL A 76 -24.34 -33.77 -12.74
N PHE A 77 -24.46 -34.61 -11.72
CA PHE A 77 -23.34 -35.38 -11.18
C PHE A 77 -23.39 -36.82 -11.68
N LEU A 78 -22.24 -37.49 -11.64
CA LEU A 78 -22.19 -38.92 -11.88
C LEU A 78 -22.43 -39.66 -10.57
N GLN A 79 -23.18 -40.76 -10.64
CA GLN A 79 -23.31 -41.75 -9.57
C GLN A 79 -23.01 -43.14 -10.16
N CYS A 80 -22.31 -43.98 -9.40
CA CYS A 80 -22.13 -45.39 -9.73
C CYS A 80 -23.49 -46.09 -9.74
N ASN A 81 -23.84 -46.75 -10.86
CA ASN A 81 -25.14 -47.40 -11.05
C ASN A 81 -25.02 -48.92 -10.82
N PHE A 82 -24.65 -49.27 -9.59
CA PHE A 82 -24.67 -50.66 -9.12
C PHE A 82 -25.98 -50.91 -8.35
N ASP A 83 -26.59 -52.06 -8.56
CA ASP A 83 -27.89 -52.39 -7.97
C ASP A 83 -27.78 -52.67 -6.46
N GLN A 84 -28.62 -52.02 -5.65
CA GLN A 84 -28.59 -52.19 -4.19
C GLN A 84 -29.02 -53.60 -3.76
N ASP A 85 -29.91 -54.25 -4.52
CA ASP A 85 -30.39 -55.60 -4.22
C ASP A 85 -29.27 -56.63 -4.44
N LEU A 86 -28.34 -56.37 -5.36
CA LEU A 86 -27.16 -57.22 -5.56
C LEU A 86 -26.15 -57.08 -4.41
N LEU A 87 -26.03 -55.89 -3.81
CA LEU A 87 -25.21 -55.69 -2.60
C LEU A 87 -25.85 -56.35 -1.37
N ALA A 88 -27.17 -56.30 -1.25
CA ALA A 88 -27.93 -57.04 -0.25
C ALA A 88 -27.71 -58.56 -0.41
N LEU A 89 -27.91 -59.10 -1.62
CA LEU A 89 -27.68 -60.52 -1.94
C LEU A 89 -26.25 -60.97 -1.60
N PHE A 90 -25.23 -60.19 -1.96
CA PHE A 90 -23.83 -60.47 -1.60
C PHE A 90 -23.54 -60.47 -0.10
N THR A 91 -24.39 -59.83 0.68
CA THR A 91 -24.29 -59.75 2.14
C THR A 91 -25.08 -60.88 2.79
N GLU A 92 -26.29 -61.16 2.29
CA GLU A 92 -27.15 -62.27 2.70
C GLU A 92 -26.46 -63.62 2.46
N VAL A 93 -25.94 -63.89 1.26
CA VAL A 93 -25.22 -65.13 0.94
C VAL A 93 -24.03 -65.34 1.88
N GLN A 94 -23.29 -64.28 2.23
CA GLN A 94 -22.18 -64.33 3.19
C GLN A 94 -22.62 -64.66 4.63
N TYR A 95 -23.87 -64.36 4.99
CA TYR A 95 -24.43 -64.76 6.29
C TYR A 95 -24.95 -66.20 6.24
N TRP A 96 -25.61 -66.62 5.16
CA TRP A 96 -26.08 -68.01 5.00
C TRP A 96 -24.92 -69.03 4.91
N GLU A 97 -23.78 -68.65 4.31
CA GLU A 97 -22.56 -69.46 4.25
C GLU A 97 -22.01 -69.85 5.64
N LYS A 98 -22.29 -69.04 6.68
CA LYS A 98 -21.85 -69.30 8.07
C LYS A 98 -22.62 -70.40 8.79
N PHE A 99 -23.76 -70.84 8.26
CA PHE A 99 -24.54 -71.96 8.83
C PHE A 99 -24.01 -73.33 8.35
N HIS A 100 -22.77 -73.40 7.86
CA HIS A 100 -21.99 -74.62 7.62
C HIS A 100 -22.73 -75.76 6.85
N GLY A 101 -23.65 -75.40 5.95
CA GLY A 101 -24.36 -76.34 5.07
C GLY A 101 -25.74 -76.81 5.56
N GLU A 102 -26.24 -76.31 6.71
CA GLU A 102 -27.62 -76.58 7.16
C GLU A 102 -28.67 -76.05 6.17
N PHE A 103 -28.34 -74.98 5.44
CA PHE A 103 -29.20 -74.34 4.45
C PHE A 103 -28.51 -74.32 3.06
N SER A 104 -29.14 -74.96 2.07
CA SER A 104 -28.58 -75.15 0.72
C SER A 104 -28.79 -73.93 -0.20
N ILE A 105 -27.86 -72.97 -0.16
CA ILE A 105 -27.84 -71.75 -1.00
C ILE A 105 -28.12 -72.08 -2.49
N PRO A 106 -29.08 -71.39 -3.15
CA PRO A 106 -29.36 -71.60 -4.58
C PRO A 106 -28.15 -71.32 -5.49
N TYR A 107 -27.95 -72.20 -6.48
CA TYR A 107 -26.78 -72.17 -7.37
C TYR A 107 -26.51 -70.80 -8.00
N HIS A 108 -27.54 -70.10 -8.50
CA HIS A 108 -27.40 -68.79 -9.14
C HIS A 108 -26.91 -67.70 -8.17
N ALA A 109 -27.34 -67.72 -6.91
CA ALA A 109 -26.88 -66.79 -5.89
C ALA A 109 -25.43 -67.08 -5.48
N HIS A 110 -25.07 -68.36 -5.39
CA HIS A 110 -23.72 -68.81 -5.07
C HIS A 110 -22.70 -68.50 -6.20
N ASP A 111 -23.05 -68.75 -7.47
CA ASP A 111 -22.19 -68.41 -8.61
C ASP A 111 -21.96 -66.89 -8.74
N LEU A 112 -23.01 -66.09 -8.51
CA LEU A 112 -22.87 -64.63 -8.52
C LEU A 112 -22.02 -64.14 -7.34
N TYR A 113 -22.16 -64.75 -6.16
CA TYR A 113 -21.33 -64.47 -4.99
C TYR A 113 -19.85 -64.81 -5.21
N ASN A 114 -19.52 -65.90 -5.91
CA ASN A 114 -18.13 -66.19 -6.31
C ASN A 114 -17.51 -65.06 -7.16
N GLN A 115 -18.33 -64.30 -7.89
CA GLN A 115 -17.90 -63.15 -8.68
C GLN A 115 -17.90 -61.81 -7.89
N LYS A 116 -18.32 -61.80 -6.62
CA LYS A 116 -18.38 -60.60 -5.73
C LYS A 116 -17.07 -59.81 -5.71
N ALA A 117 -15.92 -60.48 -5.60
CA ALA A 117 -14.62 -59.81 -5.58
C ALA A 117 -14.34 -59.01 -6.87
N LYS A 118 -14.69 -59.59 -8.04
CA LYS A 118 -14.56 -58.96 -9.35
C LYS A 118 -15.51 -57.76 -9.50
N PHE A 119 -16.76 -57.88 -9.06
CA PHE A 119 -17.73 -56.77 -9.10
C PHE A 119 -17.36 -55.64 -8.12
N ASN A 120 -16.87 -55.96 -6.92
CA ASN A 120 -16.38 -54.96 -5.97
C ASN A 120 -15.18 -54.18 -6.53
N ALA A 121 -14.17 -54.88 -7.08
CA ALA A 121 -13.04 -54.23 -7.74
C ALA A 121 -13.51 -53.32 -8.89
N MET A 122 -14.41 -53.81 -9.75
CA MET A 122 -14.98 -53.01 -10.84
C MET A 122 -15.73 -51.77 -10.32
N ARG A 123 -16.50 -51.90 -9.23
CA ARG A 123 -17.22 -50.80 -8.58
C ARG A 123 -16.27 -49.76 -8.00
N GLU A 124 -15.20 -50.16 -7.31
CA GLU A 124 -14.16 -49.25 -6.83
C GLU A 124 -13.49 -48.49 -7.98
N HIS A 125 -13.18 -49.19 -9.08
CA HIS A 125 -12.62 -48.59 -10.28
C HIS A 125 -13.58 -47.59 -10.96
N VAL A 126 -14.88 -47.89 -11.04
CA VAL A 126 -15.90 -46.95 -11.54
C VAL A 126 -16.08 -45.75 -10.59
N MET A 127 -16.08 -45.97 -9.27
CA MET A 127 -16.14 -44.89 -8.28
C MET A 127 -14.98 -43.90 -8.44
N ARG A 128 -13.75 -44.36 -8.74
CA ARG A 128 -12.62 -43.45 -9.03
C ARG A 128 -12.88 -42.50 -10.21
N ILE A 129 -13.60 -42.94 -11.25
CA ILE A 129 -14.01 -42.06 -12.37
C ILE A 129 -15.03 -41.04 -11.88
N VAL A 130 -16.04 -41.51 -11.17
CA VAL A 130 -17.14 -40.68 -10.60
C VAL A 130 -16.56 -39.58 -9.72
N ASP A 131 -15.69 -39.94 -8.77
CA ASP A 131 -15.05 -39.02 -7.85
C ASP A 131 -14.15 -38.02 -8.57
N ALA A 132 -13.33 -38.49 -9.53
CA ALA A 132 -12.45 -37.61 -10.31
C ALA A 132 -13.23 -36.59 -11.15
N TYR A 133 -14.32 -37.02 -11.81
CA TYR A 133 -15.19 -36.14 -12.59
C TYR A 133 -15.94 -35.14 -11.71
N ASN A 134 -16.58 -35.63 -10.64
CA ASN A 134 -17.33 -34.79 -9.71
C ASN A 134 -16.39 -33.76 -9.03
N LYS A 135 -15.14 -34.13 -8.73
CA LYS A 135 -14.12 -33.20 -8.21
C LYS A 135 -13.79 -32.07 -9.18
N ILE A 136 -13.59 -32.36 -10.47
CA ILE A 136 -13.38 -31.33 -11.51
C ILE A 136 -14.55 -30.34 -11.52
N LEU A 137 -15.78 -30.83 -11.42
CA LEU A 137 -16.97 -29.97 -11.40
C LEU A 137 -17.10 -29.16 -10.11
N CYS A 138 -16.78 -29.72 -8.95
CA CYS A 138 -16.84 -29.01 -7.66
C CYS A 138 -15.77 -27.92 -7.54
N ASP A 139 -14.56 -28.15 -8.06
CA ASP A 139 -13.49 -27.16 -8.05
C ASP A 139 -13.78 -25.95 -8.98
N LEU A 140 -14.68 -26.08 -9.97
CA LEU A 140 -15.03 -25.04 -10.95
C LEU A 140 -16.32 -24.26 -10.61
N SER A 141 -16.23 -22.93 -10.56
CA SER A 141 -17.40 -22.04 -10.38
C SER A 141 -18.34 -22.06 -11.59
N ALA A 142 -19.57 -21.53 -11.45
CA ALA A 142 -20.54 -21.50 -12.55
C ALA A 142 -20.05 -20.74 -13.80
N VAL A 143 -19.21 -19.71 -13.63
CA VAL A 143 -18.58 -18.95 -14.74
C VAL A 143 -17.40 -19.73 -15.31
N GLU A 144 -16.55 -20.30 -14.43
CA GLU A 144 -15.39 -21.09 -14.85
C GLU A 144 -15.82 -22.36 -15.60
N ARG A 145 -16.95 -22.99 -15.24
CA ARG A 145 -17.56 -24.11 -15.98
C ARG A 145 -17.92 -23.75 -17.44
N ARG A 146 -18.24 -22.48 -17.74
CA ARG A 146 -18.48 -22.03 -19.12
C ARG A 146 -17.17 -21.88 -19.90
N LEU A 147 -16.13 -21.34 -19.26
CA LEU A 147 -14.78 -21.26 -19.83
C LEU A 147 -14.20 -22.67 -20.12
N PHE A 148 -14.43 -23.63 -19.22
CA PHE A 148 -14.02 -25.03 -19.39
C PHE A 148 -15.01 -25.89 -20.19
N SER A 149 -16.06 -25.31 -20.79
CA SER A 149 -17.15 -26.07 -21.43
C SER A 149 -16.69 -27.03 -22.53
N ASP A 150 -15.71 -26.65 -23.36
CA ASP A 150 -15.18 -27.55 -24.40
C ASP A 150 -14.33 -28.69 -23.84
N HIS A 151 -13.60 -28.47 -22.75
CA HIS A 151 -12.88 -29.54 -22.04
C HIS A 151 -13.85 -30.52 -21.37
N ILE A 152 -14.93 -29.99 -20.77
CA ILE A 152 -16.02 -30.80 -20.19
C ILE A 152 -16.76 -31.59 -21.29
N ARG A 153 -17.07 -30.98 -22.44
CA ARG A 153 -17.69 -31.66 -23.61
C ARG A 153 -16.82 -32.82 -24.13
N LYS A 154 -15.49 -32.65 -24.18
CA LYS A 154 -14.54 -33.72 -24.56
C LYS A 154 -14.58 -34.88 -23.55
N LEU A 155 -14.60 -34.57 -22.25
CA LEU A 155 -14.67 -35.57 -21.18
C LEU A 155 -16.01 -36.32 -21.18
N ASP A 156 -17.12 -35.61 -21.32
CA ASP A 156 -18.47 -36.16 -21.45
C ASP A 156 -18.58 -37.17 -22.60
N LYS A 157 -17.96 -36.87 -23.76
CA LYS A 157 -17.97 -37.78 -24.91
C LYS A 157 -17.27 -39.12 -24.63
N ARG A 158 -16.26 -39.14 -23.75
CA ARG A 158 -15.61 -40.38 -23.28
C ARG A 158 -16.48 -41.11 -22.27
N ILE A 159 -16.93 -40.40 -21.24
CA ILE A 159 -17.74 -40.94 -20.14
C ILE A 159 -19.10 -41.50 -20.64
N ASN A 160 -19.66 -40.96 -21.72
CA ASN A 160 -20.92 -41.43 -22.29
C ASN A 160 -20.90 -42.93 -22.70
N GLN A 161 -19.72 -43.52 -22.93
CA GLN A 161 -19.62 -44.97 -23.18
C GLN A 161 -20.02 -45.78 -21.94
N GLY A 162 -19.63 -45.37 -20.74
CA GLY A 162 -20.05 -45.99 -19.47
C GLY A 162 -21.46 -45.60 -18.99
N LEU A 163 -22.07 -44.57 -19.59
CA LEU A 163 -23.47 -44.18 -19.33
C LEU A 163 -24.48 -44.93 -20.21
N GLN A 164 -24.07 -45.41 -21.39
CA GLN A 164 -25.00 -45.95 -22.39
C GLN A 164 -24.63 -47.33 -22.97
N LYS A 165 -23.35 -47.70 -23.03
CA LYS A 165 -22.88 -48.87 -23.81
C LYS A 165 -22.20 -49.97 -22.99
N LEU A 166 -21.54 -49.62 -21.89
CA LEU A 166 -20.86 -50.59 -21.04
C LEU A 166 -21.76 -51.01 -19.87
N THR A 167 -21.87 -52.31 -19.68
CA THR A 167 -22.59 -52.96 -18.57
C THR A 167 -21.61 -53.67 -17.64
N TRP A 168 -22.05 -54.10 -16.46
CA TRP A 168 -21.19 -54.78 -15.46
C TRP A 168 -20.63 -56.13 -15.95
N VAL A 169 -21.19 -56.68 -17.04
CA VAL A 169 -20.80 -57.96 -17.65
C VAL A 169 -19.67 -57.79 -18.69
N SER A 170 -19.43 -56.56 -19.18
CA SER A 170 -18.48 -56.33 -20.28
C SER A 170 -17.02 -56.63 -19.88
N LYS A 171 -16.25 -57.22 -20.80
CA LYS A 171 -14.83 -57.55 -20.59
C LYS A 171 -13.94 -56.32 -20.85
N GLY A 172 -12.79 -56.24 -20.17
CA GLY A 172 -11.78 -55.19 -20.41
C GLY A 172 -12.13 -53.78 -19.90
N ILE A 173 -13.23 -53.61 -19.14
CA ILE A 173 -13.66 -52.29 -18.62
C ILE A 173 -12.55 -51.61 -17.81
N ILE A 174 -11.91 -52.33 -16.90
CA ILE A 174 -10.91 -51.77 -15.98
C ILE A 174 -9.65 -51.35 -16.77
N GLU A 175 -9.13 -52.23 -17.60
CA GLU A 175 -7.87 -52.02 -18.33
C GLU A 175 -7.95 -50.92 -19.38
N HIS A 176 -9.05 -50.86 -20.15
CA HIS A 176 -9.19 -49.93 -21.26
C HIS A 176 -10.05 -48.71 -20.90
N TYR A 177 -11.26 -48.90 -20.38
CA TYR A 177 -12.21 -47.80 -20.19
C TYR A 177 -11.94 -46.97 -18.93
N VAL A 178 -11.70 -47.62 -17.79
CA VAL A 178 -11.43 -46.91 -16.52
C VAL A 178 -10.12 -46.15 -16.61
N ASN A 179 -9.05 -46.80 -17.08
CA ASN A 179 -7.74 -46.16 -17.19
C ASN A 179 -7.74 -44.95 -18.16
N ASP A 180 -8.37 -45.07 -19.33
CA ASP A 180 -8.52 -43.95 -20.29
C ASP A 180 -9.32 -42.78 -19.69
N CYS A 181 -10.48 -43.06 -19.09
CA CYS A 181 -11.29 -42.05 -18.41
C CYS A 181 -10.54 -41.38 -17.24
N CYS A 182 -9.84 -42.16 -16.40
CA CYS A 182 -9.05 -41.63 -15.30
C CYS A 182 -7.86 -40.78 -15.79
N ALA A 183 -7.18 -41.18 -16.86
CA ALA A 183 -6.08 -40.42 -17.46
C ALA A 183 -6.56 -39.07 -18.01
N HIS A 184 -7.66 -39.06 -18.78
CA HIS A 184 -8.24 -37.82 -19.29
C HIS A 184 -8.83 -36.92 -18.17
N CYS A 185 -9.44 -37.50 -17.12
CA CYS A 185 -9.81 -36.75 -15.93
C CYS A 185 -8.58 -36.09 -15.27
N ALA A 186 -7.48 -36.82 -15.12
CA ALA A 186 -6.25 -36.29 -14.51
C ALA A 186 -5.61 -35.18 -15.36
N GLU A 187 -5.61 -35.32 -16.69
CA GLU A 187 -5.14 -34.30 -17.64
C GLU A 187 -5.95 -33.00 -17.51
N ILE A 188 -7.28 -33.08 -17.58
CA ILE A 188 -8.17 -31.92 -17.45
C ILE A 188 -8.06 -31.32 -16.04
N TYR A 189 -7.95 -32.14 -15.00
CA TYR A 189 -7.73 -31.67 -13.63
C TYR A 189 -6.40 -30.91 -13.48
N ALA A 190 -5.34 -31.34 -14.17
CA ALA A 190 -4.08 -30.60 -14.18
C ALA A 190 -4.21 -29.22 -14.85
N ILE A 191 -5.01 -29.09 -15.91
CA ILE A 191 -5.32 -27.79 -16.54
C ILE A 191 -6.13 -26.91 -15.58
N VAL A 192 -7.18 -27.45 -14.94
CA VAL A 192 -7.98 -26.73 -13.94
C VAL A 192 -7.10 -26.23 -12.79
N ARG A 193 -6.20 -27.09 -12.28
CA ARG A 193 -5.26 -26.73 -11.23
C ARG A 193 -4.33 -25.60 -11.67
N ARG A 194 -3.70 -25.69 -12.86
CA ARG A 194 -2.85 -24.62 -13.43
C ARG A 194 -3.61 -23.30 -13.57
N PHE A 195 -4.86 -23.34 -14.01
CA PHE A 195 -5.73 -22.15 -14.09
C PHE A 195 -5.98 -21.54 -12.70
N LYS A 196 -6.31 -22.35 -11.69
CA LYS A 196 -6.53 -21.87 -10.31
C LYS A 196 -5.27 -21.27 -9.70
N GLU A 197 -4.12 -21.93 -9.86
CA GLU A 197 -2.82 -21.44 -9.39
C GLU A 197 -2.44 -20.14 -10.10
N GLY A 198 -2.63 -20.04 -11.42
CA GLY A 198 -2.39 -18.81 -12.19
C GLY A 198 -3.31 -17.65 -11.74
N LYS A 199 -4.61 -17.91 -11.56
CA LYS A 199 -5.57 -16.95 -10.99
C LYS A 199 -5.14 -16.47 -9.60
N GLN A 200 -4.67 -17.37 -8.74
CA GLN A 200 -4.13 -17.01 -7.42
C GLN A 200 -2.84 -16.18 -7.50
N ARG A 201 -1.92 -16.49 -8.42
CA ARG A 201 -0.70 -15.69 -8.68
C ARG A 201 -1.05 -14.28 -9.16
N ILE A 202 -1.99 -14.14 -10.09
CA ILE A 202 -2.52 -12.84 -10.55
C ILE A 202 -3.13 -12.06 -9.38
N SER A 203 -4.03 -12.65 -8.60
CA SER A 203 -4.60 -11.96 -7.43
C SER A 203 -3.56 -11.62 -6.36
N HIS A 204 -2.46 -12.38 -6.24
CA HIS A 204 -1.33 -12.03 -5.39
C HIS A 204 -0.56 -10.82 -5.93
N GLN A 205 -0.29 -10.73 -7.24
CA GLN A 205 0.30 -9.54 -7.86
C GLN A 205 -0.56 -8.28 -7.65
N CYS A 206 -1.88 -8.37 -7.83
CA CYS A 206 -2.80 -7.27 -7.52
C CYS A 206 -2.75 -6.85 -6.04
N ARG A 207 -2.61 -7.80 -5.09
CA ARG A 207 -2.41 -7.47 -3.66
C ARG A 207 -1.06 -6.83 -3.37
N LEU A 208 0.02 -7.25 -4.05
CA LEU A 208 1.32 -6.60 -3.93
C LEU A 208 1.22 -5.15 -4.44
N ALA A 209 0.66 -4.92 -5.62
CA ALA A 209 0.44 -3.60 -6.20
C ALA A 209 -0.38 -2.68 -5.27
N SER A 210 -1.50 -3.15 -4.71
CA SER A 210 -2.34 -2.36 -3.78
C SER A 210 -1.70 -2.09 -2.41
N SER A 211 -0.64 -2.83 -2.08
CA SER A 211 0.17 -2.61 -0.87
C SER A 211 1.30 -1.60 -1.05
N MET A 212 1.65 -1.24 -2.29
CA MET A 212 2.76 -0.32 -2.56
C MET A 212 2.43 1.11 -2.12
N LEU A 213 3.29 1.67 -1.26
CA LEU A 213 3.27 3.10 -0.95
C LEU A 213 4.12 3.85 -1.97
N LEU A 214 3.46 4.69 -2.78
CA LEU A 214 4.04 5.46 -3.87
C LEU A 214 4.86 6.66 -3.38
N LEU A 215 4.68 7.02 -2.10
CA LEU A 215 5.32 8.10 -1.37
C LEU A 215 6.36 7.53 -0.39
N GLN A 216 7.42 8.27 -0.09
CA GLN A 216 8.32 7.98 1.02
C GLN A 216 8.35 9.16 2.00
N ILE A 217 7.89 8.94 3.23
CA ILE A 217 8.05 9.87 4.35
C ILE A 217 8.70 9.07 5.47
N ASP A 218 9.95 9.38 5.76
CA ASP A 218 10.69 8.78 6.86
C ASP A 218 10.31 9.49 8.16
N LYS A 219 10.20 8.74 9.26
CA LYS A 219 9.81 9.28 10.57
C LYS A 219 10.98 10.07 11.18
N ASN A 220 10.66 11.17 11.86
CA ASN A 220 11.62 12.03 12.56
C ASN A 220 12.68 12.71 11.66
N VAL A 221 12.47 12.74 10.34
CA VAL A 221 13.32 13.47 9.40
C VAL A 221 12.58 14.73 8.93
N THR A 222 13.17 15.90 9.16
CA THR A 222 12.72 17.15 8.54
C THR A 222 13.47 17.40 7.25
N TYR A 223 12.73 17.62 6.17
CA TYR A 223 13.26 17.77 4.83
C TYR A 223 13.44 19.24 4.46
N ALA A 224 14.55 19.55 3.81
CA ALA A 224 14.66 20.75 2.97
C ALA A 224 13.86 20.55 1.68
N HIS A 225 13.44 21.66 1.06
CA HIS A 225 12.62 21.71 -0.16
C HIS A 225 13.13 20.75 -1.26
N ASP A 226 14.38 20.93 -1.66
CA ASP A 226 15.00 20.24 -2.80
C ASP A 226 15.25 18.75 -2.49
N ILE A 227 15.59 18.44 -1.24
CA ILE A 227 15.84 17.06 -0.77
C ILE A 227 14.53 16.26 -0.78
N PHE A 228 13.42 16.87 -0.39
CA PHE A 228 12.11 16.22 -0.45
C PHE A 228 11.74 15.89 -1.90
N GLU A 229 11.88 16.84 -2.83
CA GLU A 229 11.57 16.64 -4.24
C GLU A 229 12.41 15.51 -4.86
N ALA A 230 13.72 15.54 -4.67
CA ALA A 230 14.64 14.51 -5.15
C ALA A 230 14.30 13.12 -4.58
N THR A 231 13.95 13.04 -3.29
CA THR A 231 13.56 11.79 -2.63
C THR A 231 12.26 11.24 -3.21
N GLN A 232 11.24 12.08 -3.43
CA GLN A 232 10.00 11.63 -4.07
C GLN A 232 10.20 11.26 -5.54
N ALA A 233 11.06 11.96 -6.29
CA ALA A 233 11.37 11.63 -7.69
C ALA A 233 12.09 10.28 -7.83
N ALA A 234 13.06 10.00 -6.96
CA ALA A 234 13.72 8.69 -6.89
C ALA A 234 12.71 7.58 -6.53
N ARG A 235 11.89 7.80 -5.50
CA ARG A 235 10.83 6.88 -5.09
C ARG A 235 9.84 6.60 -6.22
N ARG A 236 9.41 7.63 -6.94
CA ARG A 236 8.49 7.54 -8.09
C ARG A 236 9.04 6.64 -9.19
N THR A 237 10.33 6.79 -9.52
CA THR A 237 10.99 6.01 -10.57
C THR A 237 11.05 4.52 -10.19
N GLU A 238 11.42 4.22 -8.96
CA GLU A 238 11.43 2.85 -8.42
C GLU A 238 10.01 2.25 -8.35
N MET A 239 8.99 3.01 -7.95
CA MET A 239 7.61 2.52 -7.93
C MET A 239 7.03 2.30 -9.34
N LYS A 240 7.35 3.14 -10.32
CA LYS A 240 7.00 2.90 -11.74
C LYS A 240 7.57 1.56 -12.22
N ARG A 241 8.86 1.31 -11.96
CA ARG A 241 9.55 0.06 -12.29
C ARG A 241 8.88 -1.17 -11.65
N ARG A 242 8.53 -1.09 -10.36
CA ARG A 242 7.85 -2.21 -9.66
C ARG A 242 6.42 -2.46 -10.16
N LEU A 243 5.68 -1.41 -10.51
CA LEU A 243 4.34 -1.55 -11.11
C LEU A 243 4.42 -2.17 -12.52
N GLN A 244 5.41 -1.80 -13.34
CA GLN A 244 5.67 -2.44 -14.63
C GLN A 244 5.94 -3.94 -14.45
N GLN A 245 6.88 -4.31 -13.58
CA GLN A 245 7.23 -5.72 -13.33
C GLN A 245 6.03 -6.57 -12.84
N SER A 246 5.21 -6.05 -11.93
CA SER A 246 4.01 -6.76 -11.46
C SER A 246 2.96 -6.93 -12.57
N HIS A 247 2.85 -5.94 -13.47
CA HIS A 247 2.00 -5.99 -14.65
C HIS A 247 2.52 -6.96 -15.72
N GLU A 248 3.83 -6.99 -15.99
CA GLU A 248 4.49 -7.94 -16.90
C GLU A 248 4.30 -9.39 -16.44
N ILE A 249 4.47 -9.67 -15.14
CA ILE A 249 4.17 -10.99 -14.56
C ILE A 249 2.68 -11.33 -14.77
N THR A 250 1.78 -10.38 -14.55
CA THR A 250 0.34 -10.58 -14.76
C THR A 250 0.01 -10.88 -16.23
N GLN A 251 0.66 -10.20 -17.18
CA GLN A 251 0.51 -10.51 -18.61
C GLN A 251 1.04 -11.90 -18.97
N LEU A 252 2.19 -12.30 -18.42
CA LEU A 252 2.80 -13.61 -18.67
C LEU A 252 1.91 -14.74 -18.16
N GLU A 253 1.37 -14.61 -16.95
CA GLU A 253 0.40 -15.55 -16.38
C GLU A 253 -0.89 -15.63 -17.21
N LEU A 254 -1.45 -14.49 -17.64
CA LEU A 254 -2.64 -14.49 -18.51
C LEU A 254 -2.38 -15.18 -19.86
N ARG A 255 -1.20 -14.98 -20.46
CA ARG A 255 -0.79 -15.67 -21.69
C ARG A 255 -0.62 -17.18 -21.46
N ALA A 256 0.02 -17.59 -20.35
CA ALA A 256 0.22 -18.99 -19.98
C ALA A 256 -1.08 -19.72 -19.63
N ILE A 257 -2.11 -19.00 -19.16
CA ILE A 257 -3.45 -19.53 -19.01
C ILE A 257 -4.14 -19.66 -20.38
N PHE A 258 -4.03 -18.63 -21.24
CA PHE A 258 -4.70 -18.59 -22.55
C PHE A 258 -4.31 -19.73 -23.50
N THR A 259 -3.08 -20.24 -23.44
CA THR A 259 -2.65 -21.38 -24.28
C THR A 259 -3.52 -22.63 -24.09
N ASN A 260 -4.18 -22.79 -22.93
CA ASN A 260 -5.09 -23.92 -22.65
C ASN A 260 -6.51 -23.74 -23.24
N PHE A 261 -6.80 -22.56 -23.82
CA PHE A 261 -8.12 -22.18 -24.35
C PHE A 261 -8.06 -21.61 -25.78
N CYS A 262 -6.87 -21.53 -26.40
CA CYS A 262 -6.68 -20.91 -27.70
C CYS A 262 -7.46 -21.59 -28.84
N ASP A 263 -7.58 -22.93 -28.78
CA ASP A 263 -8.37 -23.75 -29.72
C ASP A 263 -9.86 -23.88 -29.32
N GLY A 264 -10.33 -23.03 -28.40
CA GLY A 264 -11.69 -23.05 -27.87
C GLY A 264 -12.74 -22.51 -28.86
N THR A 265 -13.99 -22.90 -28.65
CA THR A 265 -15.13 -22.34 -29.38
C THR A 265 -15.32 -20.84 -29.12
N SER A 266 -16.09 -20.17 -29.99
CA SER A 266 -16.43 -18.74 -29.84
C SER A 266 -17.07 -18.41 -28.48
N GLU A 267 -17.78 -19.38 -27.87
CA GLU A 267 -18.32 -19.27 -26.51
C GLU A 267 -17.18 -19.17 -25.48
N VAL A 268 -16.23 -20.11 -25.49
CA VAL A 268 -15.05 -20.10 -24.60
C VAL A 268 -14.23 -18.82 -24.78
N LEU A 269 -14.03 -18.36 -26.03
CA LEU A 269 -13.34 -17.09 -26.32
C LEU A 269 -14.12 -15.84 -25.89
N ARG A 270 -15.45 -15.92 -25.71
CA ARG A 270 -16.24 -14.85 -25.08
C ARG A 270 -16.04 -14.84 -23.57
N GLU A 271 -16.21 -15.98 -22.90
CA GLU A 271 -16.02 -16.07 -21.44
C GLU A 271 -14.57 -15.75 -21.05
N TRP A 272 -13.57 -16.09 -21.88
CA TRP A 272 -12.18 -15.66 -21.68
C TRP A 272 -12.02 -14.14 -21.70
N ARG A 273 -12.69 -13.43 -22.62
CA ARG A 273 -12.68 -11.96 -22.66
C ARG A 273 -13.39 -11.34 -21.45
N GLU A 274 -14.39 -12.00 -20.89
CA GLU A 274 -15.02 -11.59 -19.63
C GLU A 274 -14.09 -11.82 -18.43
N PHE A 275 -13.38 -12.95 -18.37
CA PHE A 275 -12.34 -13.18 -17.36
C PHE A 275 -11.20 -12.14 -17.43
N VAL A 276 -10.71 -11.79 -18.63
CA VAL A 276 -9.70 -10.73 -18.78
C VAL A 276 -10.22 -9.37 -18.29
N LYS A 277 -11.50 -9.05 -18.50
CA LYS A 277 -12.13 -7.83 -17.94
C LYS A 277 -12.24 -7.88 -16.41
N GLU A 278 -12.55 -9.04 -15.83
CA GLU A 278 -12.54 -9.25 -14.37
C GLU A 278 -11.14 -8.94 -13.80
N ILE A 279 -10.09 -9.46 -14.43
CA ILE A 279 -8.70 -9.19 -14.01
C ILE A 279 -8.30 -7.72 -14.23
N ASP A 280 -8.67 -7.10 -15.35
CA ASP A 280 -8.42 -5.66 -15.61
C ASP A 280 -9.10 -4.78 -14.54
N SER A 281 -10.31 -5.15 -14.10
CA SER A 281 -11.00 -4.49 -12.98
C SER A 281 -10.30 -4.72 -11.63
N GLN A 282 -9.78 -5.92 -11.36
CA GLN A 282 -8.96 -6.19 -10.16
C GLN A 282 -7.66 -5.37 -10.16
N VAL A 283 -7.01 -5.20 -11.31
CA VAL A 283 -5.82 -4.33 -11.47
C VAL A 283 -6.19 -2.86 -11.24
N GLU A 284 -7.32 -2.38 -11.80
CA GLU A 284 -7.79 -1.01 -11.55
C GLU A 284 -8.05 -0.76 -10.06
N ALA A 285 -8.74 -1.68 -9.38
CA ALA A 285 -9.01 -1.59 -7.94
C ALA A 285 -7.71 -1.57 -7.12
N ALA A 286 -6.72 -2.39 -7.50
CA ALA A 286 -5.41 -2.41 -6.86
C ALA A 286 -4.65 -1.09 -7.01
N LEU A 287 -4.60 -0.54 -8.24
CA LEU A 287 -3.95 0.75 -8.53
C LEU A 287 -4.65 1.91 -7.81
N ARG A 288 -5.99 1.94 -7.85
CA ARG A 288 -6.80 2.91 -7.10
C ARG A 288 -6.47 2.87 -5.61
N GLN A 289 -6.37 1.68 -5.02
CA GLN A 289 -6.05 1.53 -3.60
C GLN A 289 -4.61 1.96 -3.27
N ALA A 290 -3.63 1.69 -4.13
CA ALA A 290 -2.23 2.14 -3.94
C ALA A 290 -2.14 3.69 -3.92
N VAL A 291 -2.82 4.36 -4.86
CA VAL A 291 -2.91 5.82 -4.91
C VAL A 291 -3.66 6.35 -3.70
N LYS A 292 -4.83 5.79 -3.35
CA LYS A 292 -5.64 6.17 -2.18
C LYS A 292 -4.82 6.15 -0.90
N ARG A 293 -4.09 5.05 -0.64
CA ARG A 293 -3.23 4.90 0.55
C ARG A 293 -2.07 5.90 0.55
N SER A 294 -1.49 6.20 -0.61
CA SER A 294 -0.36 7.13 -0.73
C SER A 294 -0.80 8.58 -0.51
N LEU A 295 -1.95 8.98 -1.06
CA LEU A 295 -2.56 10.29 -0.79
C LEU A 295 -3.04 10.42 0.67
N GLN A 296 -3.61 9.36 1.25
CA GLN A 296 -3.97 9.33 2.68
C GLN A 296 -2.75 9.43 3.59
N ALA A 297 -1.61 8.81 3.23
CA ALA A 297 -0.37 8.97 3.98
C ALA A 297 0.15 10.41 3.95
N LEU A 298 0.12 11.07 2.78
CA LEU A 298 0.46 12.49 2.65
C LEU A 298 -0.51 13.38 3.45
N SER A 299 -1.81 13.13 3.37
CA SER A 299 -2.83 13.86 4.13
C SER A 299 -2.63 13.72 5.64
N ARG A 300 -2.37 12.51 6.14
CA ARG A 300 -2.09 12.28 7.57
C ARG A 300 -0.83 12.97 8.05
N ALA A 301 0.23 13.00 7.23
CA ALA A 301 1.47 13.66 7.61
C ALA A 301 1.31 15.18 7.73
N ILE A 302 0.42 15.79 6.93
CA ILE A 302 0.12 17.23 6.92
C ILE A 302 -0.96 17.62 7.95
N ASN A 303 -2.08 16.91 8.00
CA ASN A 303 -3.27 17.23 8.81
C ASN A 303 -3.28 16.55 10.19
N GLY A 304 -2.45 15.53 10.40
CA GLY A 304 -2.65 14.57 11.48
C GLY A 304 -3.80 13.60 11.20
N ASP A 305 -4.16 12.81 12.21
CA ASP A 305 -5.34 11.96 12.28
C ASP A 305 -5.92 12.06 13.71
N ALA A 306 -7.12 11.56 14.00
CA ALA A 306 -7.77 11.73 15.31
C ALA A 306 -6.99 11.12 16.50
N MET A 307 -5.95 10.32 16.23
CA MET A 307 -5.06 9.66 17.20
C MET A 307 -3.58 10.01 16.99
N SER A 308 -3.23 10.90 16.05
CA SER A 308 -1.83 11.22 15.70
C SER A 308 -1.69 12.69 15.34
N GLU A 309 -0.82 13.39 16.03
CA GLU A 309 -0.43 14.75 15.68
C GLU A 309 0.25 14.79 14.28
N PRO A 310 0.21 15.96 13.58
CA PRO A 310 0.93 16.14 12.33
C PRO A 310 2.43 15.85 12.48
N GLN A 311 3.03 15.19 11.49
CA GLN A 311 4.47 14.94 11.51
C GLN A 311 5.21 16.21 11.09
N THR A 312 6.32 16.55 11.75
CA THR A 312 7.25 17.57 11.23
C THR A 312 7.89 17.07 9.93
N LEU A 313 7.51 17.70 8.81
CA LEU A 313 7.93 17.34 7.46
C LEU A 313 8.95 18.30 6.88
N PHE A 314 8.74 19.61 7.05
CA PHE A 314 9.52 20.63 6.33
C PHE A 314 10.25 21.57 7.28
N CYS A 315 11.50 21.87 6.96
CA CYS A 315 12.25 22.93 7.62
C CYS A 315 12.19 24.21 6.76
N LEU A 316 11.67 25.30 7.34
CA LEU A 316 11.68 26.64 6.73
C LEU A 316 12.68 27.53 7.47
N LYS A 317 13.53 28.24 6.73
CA LYS A 317 14.51 29.19 7.31
C LYS A 317 13.90 30.58 7.35
N LEU A 318 13.97 31.25 8.50
CA LEU A 318 13.64 32.67 8.63
C LEU A 318 14.81 33.52 8.15
N VAL A 319 14.53 34.47 7.25
CA VAL A 319 15.54 35.34 6.64
C VAL A 319 15.07 36.79 6.67
N LEU A 320 15.97 37.72 7.00
CA LEU A 320 15.75 39.15 6.84
C LEU A 320 16.18 39.58 5.43
N GLU A 321 15.23 39.88 4.55
CA GLU A 321 15.50 40.41 3.20
C GLU A 321 14.76 41.73 2.98
N ASN A 322 15.46 42.73 2.43
CA ASN A 322 14.91 44.07 2.13
C ASN A 322 14.17 44.72 3.32
N GLY A 323 14.62 44.46 4.54
CA GLY A 323 14.04 44.98 5.78
C GLY A 323 12.78 44.26 6.28
N ARG A 324 12.36 43.17 5.63
CA ARG A 324 11.23 42.31 6.03
C ARG A 324 11.71 40.93 6.44
N ILE A 325 11.01 40.31 7.38
CA ILE A 325 11.27 38.93 7.83
C ILE A 325 10.31 38.04 7.05
N ASP A 326 10.85 37.17 6.20
CA ASP A 326 10.11 36.20 5.40
C ASP A 326 10.73 34.80 5.58
N TYR A 327 9.96 33.76 5.31
CA TYR A 327 10.45 32.37 5.33
C TYR A 327 10.89 31.90 3.94
N LYS A 328 11.96 31.11 3.90
CA LYS A 328 12.42 30.40 2.69
C LYS A 328 12.43 28.88 2.92
N PRO A 329 11.79 28.08 2.03
CA PRO A 329 10.88 28.48 0.95
C PRO A 329 9.60 29.15 1.45
N THR A 330 8.88 29.85 0.58
CA THR A 330 7.58 30.46 0.93
C THR A 330 6.48 29.39 1.02
N MET A 331 5.43 29.63 1.82
CA MET A 331 4.29 28.70 1.92
C MET A 331 3.56 28.50 0.58
N ILE A 332 3.62 29.46 -0.34
CA ILE A 332 3.08 29.33 -1.71
C ILE A 332 3.91 28.30 -2.50
N SER A 333 5.24 28.41 -2.48
CA SER A 333 6.16 27.45 -3.10
C SER A 333 5.99 26.05 -2.49
N LEU A 334 5.87 25.95 -1.16
CA LEU A 334 5.65 24.67 -0.47
C LEU A 334 4.29 24.03 -0.84
N THR A 335 3.23 24.84 -0.94
CA THR A 335 1.91 24.37 -1.40
C THR A 335 1.95 23.92 -2.85
N HIS A 336 2.73 24.58 -3.70
CA HIS A 336 2.93 24.18 -5.09
C HIS A 336 3.66 22.82 -5.19
N LEU A 337 4.75 22.64 -4.43
CA LEU A 337 5.49 21.38 -4.31
C LEU A 337 4.58 20.22 -3.89
N VAL A 338 3.82 20.38 -2.80
CA VAL A 338 2.89 19.35 -2.30
C VAL A 338 1.81 19.01 -3.34
N ASN A 339 1.30 20.01 -4.07
CA ASN A 339 0.34 19.81 -5.16
C ASN A 339 0.95 19.09 -6.37
N ILE A 340 2.22 19.36 -6.72
CA ILE A 340 2.95 18.62 -7.75
C ILE A 340 3.07 17.16 -7.31
N VAL A 341 3.61 16.90 -6.12
CA VAL A 341 3.80 15.54 -5.58
C VAL A 341 2.48 14.77 -5.56
N ALA A 342 1.38 15.38 -5.09
CA ALA A 342 0.06 14.76 -5.10
C ALA A 342 -0.42 14.36 -6.51
N LYS A 343 -0.25 15.24 -7.52
CA LYS A 343 -0.58 14.92 -8.93
C LYS A 343 0.32 13.83 -9.48
N GLU A 344 1.61 13.85 -9.16
CA GLU A 344 2.56 12.86 -9.67
C GLU A 344 2.41 11.48 -9.01
N LEU A 345 1.90 11.39 -7.77
CA LEU A 345 1.49 10.11 -7.18
C LEU A 345 0.42 9.43 -8.06
N ILE A 346 -0.55 10.21 -8.55
CA ILE A 346 -1.55 9.72 -9.52
C ILE A 346 -0.88 9.39 -10.87
N SER A 347 0.02 10.24 -11.38
CA SER A 347 0.71 10.00 -12.67
C SER A 347 1.60 8.74 -12.67
N THR A 348 2.02 8.26 -11.50
CA THR A 348 2.83 7.04 -11.34
C THR A 348 2.14 5.80 -11.92
N ILE A 349 0.81 5.73 -11.89
CA ILE A 349 0.04 4.59 -12.43
C ILE A 349 -0.13 4.63 -13.95
N ALA A 350 0.15 5.77 -14.61
CA ALA A 350 -0.05 5.93 -16.06
C ALA A 350 0.87 5.04 -16.90
N VAL A 351 1.90 4.46 -16.28
CA VAL A 351 2.84 3.52 -16.88
C VAL A 351 2.22 2.14 -17.09
N VAL A 352 1.09 1.83 -16.41
CA VAL A 352 0.39 0.54 -16.56
C VAL A 352 -0.68 0.65 -17.67
N PRO A 353 -0.55 -0.08 -18.78
CA PRO A 353 -1.57 -0.12 -19.85
C PRO A 353 -2.72 -1.09 -19.51
N ARG A 354 -3.88 -0.91 -20.15
CA ARG A 354 -5.05 -1.82 -20.02
C ARG A 354 -4.71 -3.20 -20.58
N LEU A 355 -5.09 -4.26 -19.84
CA LEU A 355 -4.87 -5.65 -20.25
C LEU A 355 -5.72 -6.01 -21.48
N CYS A 356 -6.94 -5.48 -21.56
CA CYS A 356 -7.87 -5.68 -22.68
C CYS A 356 -7.28 -5.23 -24.03
N ASP A 357 -6.52 -4.13 -24.03
CA ASP A 357 -5.98 -3.53 -25.26
C ASP A 357 -4.72 -4.28 -25.75
N ILE A 358 -4.01 -4.98 -24.85
CA ILE A 358 -2.79 -5.76 -25.15
C ILE A 358 -3.11 -7.22 -25.52
N LEU A 359 -4.16 -7.80 -24.93
CA LEU A 359 -4.56 -9.19 -25.14
C LEU A 359 -5.64 -9.35 -26.23
N SER A 360 -5.97 -8.28 -26.95
CA SER A 360 -6.85 -8.35 -28.12
C SER A 360 -6.16 -9.09 -29.28
N PRO A 361 -6.79 -10.11 -29.90
CA PRO A 361 -6.12 -11.00 -30.85
C PRO A 361 -5.72 -10.37 -32.20
N GLU A 362 -6.09 -9.11 -32.45
CA GLU A 362 -5.76 -8.39 -33.69
C GLU A 362 -4.33 -7.86 -33.69
N THR A 363 -3.77 -7.48 -32.54
CA THR A 363 -2.41 -6.92 -32.41
C THR A 363 -1.32 -7.95 -32.72
N VAL A 364 -1.64 -9.25 -32.65
CA VAL A 364 -0.71 -10.35 -33.00
C VAL A 364 -0.59 -10.55 -34.52
N LYS A 365 -1.51 -10.00 -35.32
CA LYS A 365 -1.49 -10.10 -36.79
C LYS A 365 -1.06 -8.82 -37.53
N GLN A 366 -0.98 -7.68 -36.84
CA GLN A 366 -0.68 -6.37 -37.46
C GLN A 366 0.82 -6.01 -37.47
N SER A 367 1.71 -6.88 -37.02
CA SER A 367 3.16 -6.65 -37.04
C SER A 367 3.84 -6.89 -38.40
N SER A 368 3.09 -7.14 -39.48
CA SER A 368 3.63 -7.53 -40.79
C SER A 368 3.12 -6.75 -42.01
N VAL A 369 2.20 -5.79 -41.87
CA VAL A 369 1.77 -4.93 -43.00
C VAL A 369 1.67 -3.47 -42.56
N ALA A 370 2.68 -2.69 -42.93
CA ALA A 370 2.59 -1.23 -42.94
C ALA A 370 1.96 -0.74 -44.25
N ASN A 371 1.32 0.44 -44.20
CA ASN A 371 0.65 1.15 -45.29
C ASN A 371 -0.58 0.43 -45.90
N ASP A 372 -1.78 0.94 -45.60
CA ASP A 372 -2.29 2.05 -46.41
C ASP A 372 -3.36 2.88 -45.67
N ARG A 373 -3.77 4.00 -46.28
CA ARG A 373 -4.57 5.07 -45.65
C ARG A 373 -6.09 4.93 -45.81
N SER A 374 -6.78 5.74 -44.99
CA SER A 374 -8.21 6.13 -45.02
C SER A 374 -9.27 5.10 -44.59
N ASP A 375 -10.24 5.63 -43.84
CA ASP A 375 -11.60 5.12 -43.62
C ASP A 375 -11.80 3.85 -42.77
N CYS A 376 -11.38 3.92 -41.50
CA CYS A 376 -11.82 2.99 -40.43
C CYS A 376 -11.96 3.68 -39.04
N SER A 377 -12.79 4.72 -38.94
CA SER A 377 -12.99 5.48 -37.68
C SER A 377 -14.05 4.92 -36.71
N ALA A 378 -14.55 3.69 -36.92
CA ALA A 378 -15.77 3.19 -36.25
C ALA A 378 -15.61 1.98 -35.30
N LEU A 379 -14.47 1.26 -35.27
CA LEU A 379 -14.40 -0.07 -34.66
C LEU A 379 -13.28 -0.34 -33.64
N THR A 380 -12.82 0.66 -32.88
CA THR A 380 -12.19 0.40 -31.57
C THR A 380 -12.64 1.41 -30.51
N LYS A 381 -13.52 0.99 -29.59
CA LYS A 381 -13.70 1.70 -28.30
C LYS A 381 -12.45 1.48 -27.45
N ARG A 382 -11.41 2.26 -27.70
CA ARG A 382 -10.18 2.28 -26.90
C ARG A 382 -10.55 2.57 -25.45
N HIS A 383 -10.27 1.65 -24.53
CA HIS A 383 -10.69 1.80 -23.14
C HIS A 383 -9.96 3.00 -22.52
N ARG A 384 -10.64 3.75 -21.62
CA ARG A 384 -9.98 4.83 -20.89
C ARG A 384 -8.84 4.24 -20.05
N SER A 385 -7.66 4.85 -20.11
CA SER A 385 -6.50 4.39 -19.32
C SER A 385 -6.82 4.37 -17.81
N PHE A 386 -6.17 3.50 -17.05
CA PHE A 386 -6.34 3.47 -15.58
C PHE A 386 -6.14 4.86 -14.95
N TYR A 387 -5.14 5.62 -15.44
CA TYR A 387 -4.90 7.01 -15.06
C TYR A 387 -6.11 7.93 -15.32
N SER A 388 -6.74 7.86 -16.49
CA SER A 388 -7.90 8.70 -16.81
C SER A 388 -9.12 8.40 -15.92
N THR A 389 -9.32 7.16 -15.52
CA THR A 389 -10.39 6.79 -14.57
C THR A 389 -10.06 7.25 -13.15
N ILE A 390 -8.83 7.00 -12.66
CA ILE A 390 -8.44 7.26 -11.26
C ILE A 390 -8.17 8.75 -11.00
N SER A 391 -7.69 9.51 -11.99
CA SER A 391 -7.45 10.95 -11.85
C SER A 391 -8.74 11.79 -11.76
N ASN A 392 -9.87 11.24 -12.20
CA ASN A 392 -11.20 11.87 -12.13
C ASN A 392 -12.06 11.26 -11.01
N ASP A 393 -11.48 10.41 -10.17
CA ASP A 393 -12.18 9.71 -9.09
C ASP A 393 -12.45 10.68 -7.93
N GLU A 394 -13.72 10.84 -7.56
CA GLU A 394 -14.14 11.76 -6.49
C GLU A 394 -13.42 11.49 -5.16
N ASP A 395 -13.14 10.23 -4.83
CA ASP A 395 -12.45 9.88 -3.60
C ASP A 395 -11.02 10.42 -3.59
N MET A 396 -10.33 10.39 -4.73
CA MET A 396 -8.97 10.92 -4.83
C MET A 396 -8.99 12.45 -4.74
N LEU A 397 -9.94 13.09 -5.44
CA LEU A 397 -10.12 14.54 -5.42
C LEU A 397 -10.47 15.05 -4.02
N LYS A 398 -11.34 14.36 -3.26
CA LYS A 398 -11.67 14.69 -1.86
C LYS A 398 -10.42 14.67 -0.96
N ILE A 399 -9.52 13.67 -1.12
CA ILE A 399 -8.28 13.61 -0.34
C ILE A 399 -7.30 14.73 -0.75
N VAL A 400 -7.20 15.05 -2.05
CA VAL A 400 -6.37 16.19 -2.51
C VAL A 400 -6.89 17.52 -1.97
N VAL A 401 -8.21 17.73 -1.93
CA VAL A 401 -8.81 18.92 -1.29
C VAL A 401 -8.52 18.96 0.21
N GLN A 402 -8.56 17.83 0.92
CA GLN A 402 -8.14 17.76 2.34
C GLN A 402 -6.66 18.14 2.54
N ILE A 403 -5.77 17.73 1.64
CA ILE A 403 -4.35 18.14 1.65
C ILE A 403 -4.23 19.65 1.43
N MET A 404 -4.93 20.20 0.43
CA MET A 404 -4.90 21.64 0.12
C MET A 404 -5.47 22.50 1.26
N ASN A 405 -6.54 22.05 1.91
CA ASN A 405 -7.09 22.70 3.10
C ASN A 405 -6.07 22.68 4.25
N GLY A 406 -5.38 21.55 4.46
CA GLY A 406 -4.29 21.45 5.44
C GLY A 406 -3.13 22.41 5.19
N MET A 407 -2.64 22.48 3.95
CA MET A 407 -1.61 23.45 3.54
C MET A 407 -2.08 24.89 3.75
N SER A 408 -3.35 25.19 3.45
CA SER A 408 -3.93 26.52 3.63
C SER A 408 -4.09 26.88 5.11
N LEU A 409 -4.56 25.94 5.94
CA LEU A 409 -4.66 26.12 7.39
C LEU A 409 -3.28 26.36 8.01
N ALA A 410 -2.27 25.56 7.66
CA ALA A 410 -0.91 25.77 8.13
C ALA A 410 -0.29 27.05 7.60
N ALA A 411 -0.59 27.48 6.37
CA ALA A 411 -0.19 28.79 5.88
C ALA A 411 -0.84 29.93 6.71
N THR A 412 -2.13 29.83 7.02
CA THR A 412 -2.78 30.81 7.91
C THR A 412 -2.29 30.73 9.35
N GLU A 413 -1.90 29.57 9.88
CA GLU A 413 -1.39 29.48 11.26
C GLU A 413 0.08 29.86 11.37
N LEU A 414 0.91 29.63 10.34
CA LEU A 414 2.25 30.22 10.24
C LEU A 414 2.17 31.73 10.06
N GLN A 415 1.28 32.22 9.20
CA GLN A 415 1.02 33.64 9.07
C GLN A 415 0.46 34.21 10.39
N ARG A 416 -0.45 33.52 11.09
CA ARG A 416 -0.82 33.84 12.48
C ARG A 416 0.31 33.64 13.48
N HIS A 417 1.35 32.88 13.20
CA HIS A 417 2.52 32.79 14.08
C HIS A 417 3.46 33.98 13.86
N LEU A 418 3.49 34.58 12.65
CA LEU A 418 4.04 35.91 12.41
C LEU A 418 3.12 37.05 12.89
N GLU A 419 1.79 36.87 12.89
CA GLU A 419 0.78 37.91 13.19
C GLU A 419 0.26 37.90 14.65
N ARG A 420 0.28 36.78 15.39
CA ARG A 420 0.08 36.72 16.85
C ARG A 420 1.32 37.13 17.60
N LEU A 421 2.46 36.96 16.96
CA LEU A 421 3.65 37.77 17.24
C LEU A 421 3.32 39.27 17.24
N PHE A 422 2.28 39.70 16.51
CA PHE A 422 2.04 41.05 15.98
C PHE A 422 0.73 41.74 16.43
N VAL A 423 -0.17 41.12 17.24
CA VAL A 423 -1.11 41.79 18.19
C VAL A 423 -2.22 40.87 18.75
N ILE A 424 -2.48 41.07 20.05
CA ILE A 424 -3.80 41.13 20.71
C ILE A 424 -3.63 42.24 21.79
N VAL A 425 -4.47 43.24 22.07
CA VAL A 425 -5.88 43.58 21.73
C VAL A 425 -5.94 44.98 21.03
N CYS A 426 -7.11 45.45 20.61
CA CYS A 426 -7.39 46.80 20.12
C CYS A 426 -7.03 47.93 21.12
N ASP A 427 -6.08 48.80 20.78
CA ASP A 427 -6.29 50.26 20.70
C ASP A 427 -5.15 50.93 19.88
N SER A 428 -5.35 52.18 19.51
CA SER A 428 -4.79 52.92 18.38
C SER A 428 -3.29 53.29 18.38
N ILE A 429 -2.45 52.77 19.29
CA ILE A 429 -1.07 53.30 19.50
C ILE A 429 0.10 52.28 19.47
N PHE A 430 -0.09 50.95 19.58
CA PHE A 430 1.06 50.04 19.80
C PHE A 430 1.05 48.69 19.04
N ARG A 431 1.25 48.73 17.71
CA ARG A 431 1.77 47.56 16.97
C ARG A 431 3.24 47.34 17.34
N ARG A 432 3.59 46.21 17.96
CA ARG A 432 4.97 45.72 18.01
C ARG A 432 5.03 44.20 17.97
N SER A 433 5.64 43.68 16.91
CA SER A 433 6.01 42.26 16.83
C SER A 433 7.14 41.87 17.81
N TYR A 434 7.22 40.59 18.19
CA TYR A 434 8.34 40.00 18.96
C TYR A 434 9.70 40.33 18.34
N TRP A 435 9.87 40.07 17.03
CA TRP A 435 11.08 40.45 16.31
C TRP A 435 11.11 41.96 15.94
N GLU A 436 9.97 42.64 15.85
CA GLU A 436 9.98 44.11 15.63
C GLU A 436 10.52 44.90 16.84
N ARG A 437 10.64 44.31 18.03
CA ARG A 437 11.45 44.86 19.13
C ARG A 437 12.87 45.21 18.67
N TYR A 438 13.38 44.46 17.70
CA TYR A 438 14.70 44.60 17.11
C TYR A 438 14.71 45.38 15.78
N LYS A 439 13.55 45.83 15.28
CA LYS A 439 13.38 46.49 13.96
C LYS A 439 14.31 47.69 13.73
N THR A 440 14.56 48.46 14.78
CA THR A 440 15.48 49.60 14.78
C THR A 440 16.94 49.22 14.51
N LEU A 441 17.32 47.94 14.63
CA LEU A 441 18.65 47.46 14.25
C LEU A 441 18.89 47.47 12.74
N TRP A 442 17.85 47.31 11.92
CA TRP A 442 17.97 47.13 10.47
C TRP A 442 17.26 48.18 9.61
N GLU A 443 16.18 48.81 10.08
CA GLU A 443 15.53 49.90 9.32
C GLU A 443 16.33 51.20 9.34
N MET A 444 17.12 51.43 10.38
CA MET A 444 17.87 52.68 10.51
C MET A 444 19.14 52.66 9.67
N ASP A 445 19.29 53.64 8.78
CA ASP A 445 20.55 53.94 8.08
C ASP A 445 21.64 54.22 9.13
N LYS A 446 22.57 53.27 9.24
CA LYS A 446 23.65 53.27 10.23
C LYS A 446 24.59 54.46 10.02
N GLU A 447 24.84 54.86 8.77
CA GLU A 447 25.73 55.97 8.48
C GLU A 447 25.06 57.33 8.73
N ALA A 448 23.81 57.51 8.28
CA ALA A 448 23.09 58.76 8.53
C ALA A 448 22.87 58.99 10.03
N TYR A 449 22.64 57.92 10.80
CA TYR A 449 22.59 58.03 12.26
C TYR A 449 23.93 58.48 12.85
N ILE A 450 25.04 57.82 12.50
CA ILE A 450 26.38 58.14 13.01
C ILE A 450 26.82 59.56 12.61
N ARG A 451 26.51 60.00 11.38
CA ARG A 451 26.73 61.39 10.93
C ARG A 451 25.97 62.41 11.77
N ARG A 452 24.74 62.10 12.21
CA ARG A 452 23.95 62.95 13.13
C ARG A 452 24.49 62.88 14.56
N TYR A 453 24.94 61.71 15.01
CA TYR A 453 25.52 61.48 16.33
C TYR A 453 26.80 62.31 16.53
N ALA A 454 27.71 62.30 15.55
CA ALA A 454 28.93 63.09 15.53
C ALA A 454 28.64 64.61 15.64
N LYS A 455 27.68 65.12 14.85
CA LYS A 455 27.28 66.54 14.88
C LYS A 455 26.63 66.96 16.21
N ALA A 456 26.03 66.03 16.95
CA ALA A 456 25.37 66.31 18.22
C ALA A 456 26.33 66.39 19.41
N ASN A 457 27.63 66.05 19.22
CA ASN A 457 28.70 66.11 20.21
C ASN A 457 28.30 65.59 21.61
N ARG A 458 27.77 64.36 21.65
CA ARG A 458 27.24 63.74 22.88
C ARG A 458 28.35 63.35 23.85
N SER A 459 28.05 63.38 25.15
CA SER A 459 29.00 62.99 26.21
C SER A 459 29.32 61.49 26.22
N LEU A 460 30.47 61.12 26.78
CA LEU A 460 30.96 59.74 26.85
C LEU A 460 29.96 58.77 27.47
N LYS A 461 29.25 59.18 28.53
CA LYS A 461 28.18 58.40 29.14
C LYS A 461 27.12 57.94 28.14
N HIS A 462 26.76 58.77 27.15
CA HIS A 462 25.81 58.37 26.10
C HIS A 462 26.38 57.32 25.14
N TYR A 463 27.69 57.37 24.84
CA TYR A 463 28.34 56.33 24.05
C TYR A 463 28.32 54.99 24.80
N ASP A 464 28.64 54.97 26.10
CA ASP A 464 28.57 53.75 26.91
C ASP A 464 27.13 53.23 27.06
N ASP A 465 26.16 54.10 27.36
CA ASP A 465 24.73 53.75 27.42
C ASP A 465 24.24 53.09 26.12
N ASP A 466 24.57 53.66 24.95
CA ASP A 466 24.19 53.12 23.63
C ASP A 466 24.96 51.82 23.30
N VAL A 467 26.26 51.73 23.56
CA VAL A 467 27.06 50.51 23.34
C VAL A 467 26.58 49.37 24.24
N THR A 468 26.31 49.65 25.51
CA THR A 468 25.78 48.69 26.50
C THR A 468 24.36 48.26 26.14
N LYS A 469 23.51 49.15 25.62
CA LYS A 469 22.20 48.81 25.06
C LYS A 469 22.29 47.83 23.89
N TYR A 470 23.17 48.05 22.91
CA TYR A 470 23.36 47.11 21.79
C TYR A 470 24.00 45.78 22.23
N ARG A 471 24.89 45.80 23.24
CA ARG A 471 25.45 44.60 23.88
C ARG A 471 24.34 43.76 24.55
N ASN A 472 23.48 44.40 25.33
CA ASN A 472 22.33 43.77 25.99
C ASN A 472 21.29 43.24 24.99
N GLN A 473 21.11 43.89 23.84
CA GLN A 473 20.28 43.36 22.76
C GLN A 473 20.90 42.13 22.10
N GLN A 474 22.22 42.12 21.86
CA GLN A 474 22.94 40.96 21.33
C GLN A 474 22.76 39.74 22.25
N THR A 475 23.01 39.88 23.55
CA THR A 475 22.86 38.77 24.50
C THR A 475 21.42 38.25 24.59
N LYS A 476 20.41 39.11 24.46
CA LYS A 476 18.99 38.69 24.39
C LYS A 476 18.70 37.85 23.15
N ILE A 477 19.19 38.29 21.98
CA ILE A 477 19.06 37.54 20.73
C ILE A 477 19.78 36.18 20.83
N GLU A 478 20.96 36.12 21.47
CA GLU A 478 21.70 34.86 21.64
C GLU A 478 20.89 33.82 22.43
N HIS A 479 20.20 34.24 23.51
CA HIS A 479 19.38 33.37 24.38
C HIS A 479 17.97 33.05 23.85
N GLU A 480 17.51 33.68 22.76
CA GLU A 480 16.24 33.35 22.11
C GLU A 480 16.29 31.93 21.49
N ASP A 481 15.16 31.23 21.33
CA ASP A 481 15.17 29.85 20.79
C ASP A 481 15.67 29.79 19.33
N ILE A 482 16.32 28.68 18.97
CA ILE A 482 16.86 28.47 17.62
C ILE A 482 15.82 27.90 16.66
N SER A 483 14.84 27.13 17.15
CA SER A 483 13.80 26.55 16.30
C SER A 483 12.44 26.46 16.99
N HIS A 484 11.37 26.69 16.24
CA HIS A 484 9.99 26.53 16.68
C HIS A 484 9.24 25.56 15.76
N VAL A 485 8.34 24.75 16.31
CA VAL A 485 7.50 23.82 15.52
C VAL A 485 6.08 24.37 15.44
N VAL A 486 5.55 24.47 14.22
CA VAL A 486 4.17 24.90 13.94
C VAL A 486 3.56 23.89 12.97
N ASN A 487 2.65 23.06 13.48
CA ASN A 487 2.07 21.93 12.73
C ASN A 487 3.16 21.03 12.12
N PHE A 488 3.08 20.73 10.82
CA PHE A 488 4.07 19.93 10.09
C PHE A 488 5.35 20.68 9.70
N VAL A 489 5.55 21.93 10.17
CA VAL A 489 6.68 22.79 9.79
C VAL A 489 7.57 23.10 11.00
N GLN A 490 8.87 22.90 10.84
CA GLN A 490 9.90 23.41 11.75
C GLN A 490 10.47 24.72 11.19
N LEU A 491 10.30 25.81 11.93
CA LEU A 491 10.97 27.09 11.68
C LEU A 491 12.39 27.03 12.25
N ASP A 492 13.37 27.33 11.40
CA ASP A 492 14.77 27.54 11.76
C ASP A 492 15.06 29.05 11.83
N CYS A 493 15.34 29.54 13.03
CA CYS A 493 15.66 30.93 13.32
C CYS A 493 17.17 31.23 13.26
N ALA A 494 18.04 30.22 13.10
CA ALA A 494 19.50 30.37 13.26
C ALA A 494 20.07 31.49 12.39
N LEU A 495 19.69 31.52 11.11
CA LEU A 495 20.15 32.51 10.14
C LEU A 495 19.66 33.93 10.48
N LEU A 496 18.41 34.09 10.94
CA LEU A 496 17.89 35.37 11.40
C LEU A 496 18.64 35.85 12.66
N LYS A 497 18.93 34.96 13.62
CA LYS A 497 19.71 35.29 14.82
C LYS A 497 21.12 35.77 14.43
N GLU A 498 21.80 35.07 13.53
CA GLU A 498 23.12 35.46 13.03
C GLU A 498 23.10 36.85 12.36
N GLN A 499 22.11 37.11 11.49
CA GLN A 499 21.93 38.41 10.85
C GLN A 499 21.71 39.53 11.89
N LEU A 500 20.85 39.33 12.89
CA LEU A 500 20.59 40.32 13.93
C LEU A 500 21.80 40.58 14.85
N ILE A 501 22.55 39.54 15.20
CA ILE A 501 23.81 39.65 15.94
C ILE A 501 24.84 40.46 15.13
N SER A 502 24.96 40.21 13.82
CA SER A 502 25.82 41.00 12.92
C SER A 502 25.40 42.48 12.89
N HIS A 503 24.09 42.78 12.87
CA HIS A 503 23.61 44.17 12.98
C HIS A 503 23.99 44.83 14.32
N CYS A 504 23.85 44.14 15.47
CA CYS A 504 24.30 44.65 16.77
C CYS A 504 25.81 44.92 16.80
N GLN A 505 26.61 44.02 16.22
CA GLN A 505 28.07 44.19 16.11
C GLN A 505 28.45 45.36 15.20
N GLN A 506 27.73 45.60 14.11
CA GLN A 506 27.93 46.77 13.24
C GLN A 506 27.62 48.08 13.98
N TRP A 507 26.53 48.15 14.73
CA TRP A 507 26.20 49.34 15.55
C TRP A 507 27.29 49.65 16.59
N ARG A 508 27.72 48.64 17.35
CA ARG A 508 28.84 48.77 18.30
C ARG A 508 30.13 49.23 17.63
N ARG A 509 30.51 48.62 16.50
CA ARG A 509 31.71 48.95 15.73
C ARG A 509 31.69 50.40 15.22
N ASN A 510 30.54 50.87 14.74
CA ASN A 510 30.42 52.23 14.22
C ASN A 510 30.45 53.30 15.33
N LEU A 511 29.82 53.03 16.48
CA LEU A 511 29.87 53.92 17.64
C LEU A 511 31.28 54.01 18.23
N LEU A 512 31.92 52.86 18.49
CA LEU A 512 33.30 52.80 19.00
C LEU A 512 34.31 53.34 17.99
N GLY A 513 34.08 53.13 16.69
CA GLY A 513 34.90 53.71 15.62
C GLY A 513 34.79 55.23 15.54
N LEU A 514 33.61 55.81 15.78
CA LEU A 514 33.44 57.26 15.90
C LEU A 514 34.14 57.79 17.16
N LEU A 515 33.99 57.10 18.30
CA LEU A 515 34.63 57.48 19.56
C LEU A 515 36.16 57.51 19.42
N ASN A 516 36.76 56.42 18.92
CA ASN A 516 38.19 56.34 18.64
C ASN A 516 38.66 57.44 17.66
N LYS A 517 37.87 57.73 16.62
CA LYS A 517 38.20 58.84 15.70
C LYS A 517 38.22 60.20 16.39
N ASN A 518 37.26 60.46 17.29
CA ASN A 518 37.23 61.71 18.06
C ASN A 518 38.41 61.80 19.03
N ALA A 519 38.73 60.69 19.71
CA ALA A 519 39.89 60.60 20.62
C ALA A 519 41.21 60.83 19.87
N SER A 520 41.42 60.17 18.72
CA SER A 520 42.59 60.37 17.85
C SER A 520 42.71 61.83 17.39
N GLN A 521 41.61 62.47 16.97
CA GLN A 521 41.62 63.88 16.56
C GLN A 521 41.92 64.83 17.73
N GLY A 522 41.42 64.53 18.94
CA GLY A 522 41.74 65.29 20.15
C GLY A 522 43.21 65.15 20.55
N LEU A 523 43.74 63.93 20.49
CA LEU A 523 45.13 63.63 20.79
C LEU A 523 46.08 64.24 19.76
N GLU A 524 45.79 64.14 18.46
CA GLU A 524 46.53 64.79 17.38
C GLU A 524 46.54 66.32 17.55
N TYR A 525 45.40 66.93 17.91
CA TYR A 525 45.32 68.36 18.18
C TYR A 525 46.22 68.77 19.36
N LEU A 526 46.18 68.04 20.48
CA LEU A 526 47.03 68.32 21.64
C LEU A 526 48.51 68.08 21.32
N HIS A 527 48.84 67.00 20.63
CA HIS A 527 50.21 66.68 20.22
C HIS A 527 50.78 67.76 19.30
N ASN A 528 50.02 68.22 18.30
CA ASN A 528 50.43 69.31 17.41
C ASN A 528 50.56 70.64 18.18
N LEU A 529 49.62 70.95 19.09
CA LEU A 529 49.70 72.12 19.96
C LEU A 529 50.97 72.11 20.82
N PHE A 530 51.33 70.98 21.42
CA PHE A 530 52.57 70.85 22.19
C PHE A 530 53.81 70.93 21.28
N ALA A 531 53.80 70.31 20.11
CA ALA A 531 54.92 70.30 19.16
C ALA A 531 55.21 71.71 18.61
N ASP A 532 54.18 72.44 18.18
CA ASP A 532 54.31 73.80 17.63
C ASP A 532 54.74 74.82 18.69
N ASN A 533 54.18 74.73 19.91
CA ASN A 533 54.61 75.59 21.02
C ASN A 533 56.04 75.27 21.46
N THR A 534 56.42 74.00 21.56
CA THR A 534 57.82 73.60 21.86
C THR A 534 58.77 74.11 20.78
N ARG A 535 58.44 73.95 19.50
CA ARG A 535 59.23 74.46 18.37
C ARG A 535 59.41 75.98 18.44
N THR A 536 58.34 76.71 18.77
CA THR A 536 58.34 78.18 18.84
C THR A 536 59.14 78.70 20.03
N LEU A 537 59.04 78.05 21.20
CA LEU A 537 59.75 78.44 22.43
C LEU A 537 61.22 78.00 22.44
N CYS A 538 61.59 76.90 21.77
CA CYS A 538 62.98 76.45 21.65
C CYS A 538 63.80 77.23 20.60
N ALA A 539 63.16 77.97 19.70
CA ALA A 539 63.86 78.82 18.73
C ALA A 539 64.46 80.06 19.41
N THR A 540 65.76 80.32 19.24
CA THR A 540 66.42 81.52 19.77
C THR A 540 65.79 82.79 19.18
N PRO A 541 65.27 83.74 20.00
CA PRO A 541 64.70 84.99 19.49
C PRO A 541 65.80 85.88 18.90
N SER A 542 65.49 86.50 17.76
CA SER A 542 66.40 87.36 16.99
C SER A 542 66.22 88.84 17.31
N ASP A 543 65.05 89.24 17.81
CA ASP A 543 64.76 90.61 18.25
C ASP A 543 64.00 90.68 19.59
N LEU A 544 63.87 91.89 20.14
CA LEU A 544 63.26 92.13 21.45
C LEU A 544 61.72 91.94 21.44
N ASN A 545 61.08 92.10 20.27
CA ASN A 545 59.64 91.93 20.12
C ASN A 545 59.29 90.44 20.07
N GLU A 546 60.05 89.64 19.32
CA GLU A 546 59.94 88.18 19.26
C GLU A 546 60.19 87.54 20.63
N LEU A 547 61.13 88.08 21.42
CA LEU A 547 61.30 87.70 22.83
C LEU A 547 60.05 88.03 23.66
N SER A 548 59.46 89.22 23.49
CA SER A 548 58.23 89.61 24.20
C SER A 548 57.03 88.74 23.81
N ASP A 549 56.90 88.38 22.54
CA ASP A 549 55.81 87.54 22.05
C ASP A 549 55.98 86.09 22.53
N LYS A 550 57.21 85.54 22.55
CA LYS A 550 57.49 84.23 23.15
C LYS A 550 57.23 84.22 24.66
N LEU A 551 57.59 85.29 25.39
CA LEU A 551 57.25 85.44 26.81
C LEU A 551 55.73 85.50 27.03
N ARG A 552 55.00 86.21 26.16
CA ARG A 552 53.54 86.28 26.19
C ARG A 552 52.91 84.90 25.95
N ILE A 553 53.34 84.19 24.91
CA ILE A 553 52.90 82.82 24.61
C ILE A 553 53.17 81.88 25.81
N LEU A 554 54.34 82.00 26.46
CA LEU A 554 54.69 81.19 27.63
C LEU A 554 53.78 81.51 28.84
N LEU A 555 53.47 82.78 29.09
CA LEU A 555 52.54 83.20 30.16
C LEU A 555 51.09 82.79 29.87
N ASP A 556 50.66 82.91 28.62
CA ASP A 556 49.33 82.48 28.16
C ASP A 556 49.21 80.94 28.23
N PHE A 557 50.25 80.18 27.88
CA PHE A 557 50.25 78.72 28.00
C PHE A 557 50.28 78.27 29.48
N ARG A 558 51.08 78.93 30.32
CA ARG A 558 51.19 78.63 31.75
C ARG A 558 49.91 78.95 32.52
N SER A 559 49.20 80.03 32.16
CA SER A 559 47.89 80.35 32.74
C SER A 559 46.79 79.40 32.24
N ASN A 560 46.86 78.94 30.99
CA ASN A 560 45.94 77.95 30.43
C ASN A 560 46.32 76.48 30.76
N SER A 561 47.37 76.21 31.54
CA SER A 561 47.84 74.83 31.83
C SER A 561 46.71 73.95 32.41
N GLN A 562 45.98 74.45 33.41
CA GLN A 562 44.82 73.73 33.98
C GLN A 562 43.68 73.52 32.97
N VAL A 563 43.51 74.45 32.01
CA VAL A 563 42.52 74.37 30.92
C VAL A 563 42.94 73.37 29.83
N ILE A 564 44.22 73.01 29.76
CA ILE A 564 44.76 72.00 28.85
C ILE A 564 44.74 70.62 29.54
N GLU A 565 45.13 70.52 30.82
CA GLU A 565 45.00 69.30 31.63
C GLU A 565 43.55 68.81 31.69
N THR A 566 42.58 69.71 31.89
CA THR A 566 41.15 69.39 31.85
C THR A 566 40.61 68.99 30.46
N LYS A 567 41.41 69.12 29.39
CA LYS A 567 41.12 68.58 28.05
C LYS A 567 41.79 67.23 27.78
N ILE A 568 42.80 66.85 28.58
CA ILE A 568 43.42 65.52 28.52
C ILE A 568 42.50 64.49 29.19
N LEU A 569 41.93 64.82 30.35
CA LEU A 569 41.04 63.93 31.12
C LEU A 569 39.91 63.28 30.25
N PRO A 570 39.12 64.03 29.45
CA PRO A 570 38.11 63.41 28.59
C PRO A 570 38.67 62.52 27.47
N ILE A 571 39.95 62.64 27.11
CA ILE A 571 40.62 61.79 26.10
C ILE A 571 41.12 60.49 26.73
N GLU A 572 41.56 60.53 28.00
CA GLU A 572 41.90 59.34 28.78
C GLU A 572 40.67 58.50 29.16
N GLU A 573 39.48 59.10 29.19
CA GLU A 573 38.20 58.43 29.43
C GLU A 573 37.54 57.81 28.17
N MET A 574 38.09 57.99 26.95
CA MET A 574 37.52 57.47 25.68
C MET A 574 38.06 56.09 25.27
#